data_AF-I2N1L1-F1
#
_entry.id   AF-I2N1L1-F1
#
_cell.length_a   1.000
_cell.length_b   1.000
_cell.length_c   1.000
_cell.angle_alpha   90.00
_cell.angle_beta   90.00
_cell.angle_gamma   90.00
#
_symmetry.space_group_name_H-M   'P 1'
#
loop_
_entity.id
_entity.type
_entity.pdbx_description
1 polymer ?
#
loop_
_entity_poly.entity_id
_entity_poly.type
_entity_poly.pdbx_seq_one_letter_code
_entity_poly.pdbx_strand_id
1 'polypeptide(L)'
;MGTGTGWGNSDGGVPDGFGPPEYHGNPFAPPGSRPAGPPPGPYGTPAPPVPPPARWQAPSPVERQLYEAKTRGDWSGYFDVLGRNWLYTAQRRAFLDAHPGEVQFLPHFSPQVGGVCLTVLTEGVLPAPVADPVYSSASLSWYADAWDPTDPPWLAVNPGTPSEAYFLTTPEHRARWKRHTAAEIRPGLRLRALHVGGALHGTVAHGLACGALLSVNNGELWNALGYHGRGYRRERTRLQEWWDITTPEEWRDTLERLLSAEMVSPVWEFALRVRRGLALDFGGAVELDHWRTVAERVVRRNAERAAEPRITPEGVTPGTPADEGEVSAQAAGVRRLIGRIARYEARFRADGLLEDGRFIRTLEAWDYGRASGMARWGLAARFGTLAETEAAVVRASSVARANYRSWEEFSAAYILGRCLHFDEEEFGDWYENALACHRILTTDPASPWLNIPWK
;
A
#
# COMPACT_ATOMS: atom_id res chain seq x y z
N MET A 1 0.25 -38.31 -8.59
CA MET A 1 1.60 -37.71 -8.75
C MET A 1 1.44 -36.24 -8.49
N GLY A 2 2.19 -35.74 -7.51
CA GLY A 2 1.87 -34.52 -6.77
C GLY A 2 2.30 -33.23 -7.47
N THR A 3 1.45 -32.22 -7.33
CA THR A 3 1.78 -30.81 -7.51
C THR A 3 1.21 -30.05 -6.31
N GLY A 4 1.92 -30.16 -5.19
CA GLY A 4 1.75 -29.27 -4.05
C GLY A 4 2.58 -28.03 -4.30
N THR A 5 1.95 -26.95 -4.74
CA THR A 5 2.50 -25.60 -4.67
C THR A 5 1.95 -24.95 -3.41
N GLY A 6 2.76 -24.93 -2.35
CA GLY A 6 2.48 -24.15 -1.15
C GLY A 6 2.60 -22.68 -1.48
N TRP A 7 1.48 -21.96 -1.39
CA TRP A 7 1.39 -20.52 -1.57
C TRP A 7 1.71 -19.84 -0.23
N GLY A 8 2.92 -19.32 -0.09
CA GLY A 8 3.37 -18.60 1.11
C GLY A 8 3.03 -17.11 1.07
N ASN A 9 2.62 -16.57 2.23
CA ASN A 9 2.76 -15.18 2.69
C ASN A 9 2.23 -14.03 1.83
N SER A 10 1.09 -14.21 1.20
CA SER A 10 0.41 -13.20 0.39
C SER A 10 -0.38 -12.17 1.21
N ASP A 11 0.26 -11.03 1.48
CA ASP A 11 -0.35 -9.68 1.57
C ASP A 11 0.72 -8.65 1.96
N GLY A 12 1.59 -8.28 1.02
CA GLY A 12 2.56 -7.20 1.25
C GLY A 12 3.49 -7.40 2.45
N GLY A 13 3.53 -8.60 3.02
CA GLY A 13 4.53 -9.08 3.94
C GLY A 13 5.90 -8.93 3.26
N VAL A 14 6.85 -8.44 4.04
CA VAL A 14 8.21 -8.16 3.61
C VAL A 14 8.79 -9.39 2.88
N PRO A 15 9.38 -9.25 1.69
CA PRO A 15 10.29 -10.29 1.24
C PRO A 15 11.43 -10.37 2.26
N ASP A 16 11.44 -11.41 3.09
CA ASP A 16 12.68 -11.86 3.72
C ASP A 16 13.54 -12.39 2.59
N GLY A 17 14.64 -11.69 2.27
CA GLY A 17 15.62 -12.24 1.33
C GLY A 17 16.29 -11.30 0.35
N PHE A 18 16.17 -9.97 0.48
CA PHE A 18 17.13 -9.09 -0.21
C PHE A 18 18.01 -8.38 0.80
N GLY A 19 19.28 -8.77 0.75
CA GLY A 19 20.36 -8.00 1.34
C GLY A 19 20.32 -6.54 0.88
N PRO A 20 21.03 -5.65 1.58
CA PRO A 20 21.19 -4.28 1.13
C PRO A 20 21.59 -4.20 -0.35
N PRO A 21 21.15 -3.18 -1.11
CA PRO A 21 21.62 -2.99 -2.48
C PRO A 21 23.16 -2.87 -2.49
N GLU A 22 23.82 -3.33 -3.54
CA GLU A 22 25.26 -3.16 -3.67
C GLU A 22 25.58 -1.71 -4.04
N TYR A 23 26.66 -1.17 -3.48
CA TYR A 23 27.12 0.16 -3.82
C TYR A 23 28.06 0.09 -5.03
N HIS A 24 27.84 0.94 -6.03
CA HIS A 24 28.77 1.09 -7.14
C HIS A 24 29.45 2.45 -7.11
N GLY A 25 30.78 2.42 -6.96
CA GLY A 25 31.68 3.57 -7.02
C GLY A 25 31.43 4.44 -8.24
N ASN A 26 31.53 5.77 -8.09
CA ASN A 26 31.35 6.70 -9.20
C ASN A 26 32.53 6.62 -10.21
N PRO A 27 32.33 6.19 -11.48
CA PRO A 27 33.43 6.12 -12.44
C PRO A 27 33.71 7.43 -13.21
N PHE A 28 32.96 8.53 -12.97
CA PHE A 28 33.14 9.77 -13.74
C PHE A 28 32.92 11.06 -12.93
N ALA A 29 33.97 11.90 -12.87
CA ALA A 29 33.91 13.36 -12.62
C ALA A 29 34.98 14.03 -13.51
N PRO A 30 34.69 15.11 -14.28
CA PRO A 30 35.09 16.48 -13.85
C PRO A 30 34.21 17.63 -14.50
N PRO A 31 34.64 18.91 -14.63
CA PRO A 31 34.31 20.03 -13.73
C PRO A 31 33.52 21.21 -14.35
N GLY A 32 32.91 22.04 -13.48
CA GLY A 32 32.76 23.50 -13.59
C GLY A 32 32.18 24.16 -14.86
N SER A 33 30.96 24.69 -14.76
CA SER A 33 30.55 25.93 -15.46
C SER A 33 29.33 26.57 -14.78
N ARG A 34 29.48 27.82 -14.33
CA ARG A 34 28.41 28.67 -13.79
C ARG A 34 27.57 29.25 -14.94
N PRO A 35 26.23 29.27 -14.88
CA PRO A 35 25.44 30.25 -15.60
C PRO A 35 25.37 31.55 -14.78
N ALA A 36 25.59 32.69 -15.44
CA ALA A 36 25.41 34.02 -14.87
C ALA A 36 23.91 34.31 -14.66
N GLY A 37 23.55 34.83 -13.48
CA GLY A 37 22.20 35.33 -13.19
C GLY A 37 21.93 36.68 -13.85
N PRO A 38 20.66 37.01 -14.14
CA PRO A 38 20.29 38.29 -14.76
C PRO A 38 20.45 39.45 -13.77
N PRO A 39 20.67 40.69 -14.26
CA PRO A 39 20.85 41.86 -13.41
C PRO A 39 19.54 42.34 -12.76
N PRO A 40 19.60 43.01 -11.60
CA PRO A 40 18.43 43.46 -10.85
C PRO A 40 17.75 44.67 -11.51
N GLY A 41 16.44 44.60 -11.66
CA GLY A 41 15.58 45.74 -12.03
C GLY A 41 15.23 46.62 -10.81
N PRO A 42 14.91 47.91 -11.00
CA PRO A 42 14.75 48.87 -9.92
C PRO A 42 13.38 48.75 -9.20
N TYR A 43 13.45 48.98 -7.88
CA TYR A 43 12.40 49.32 -6.90
C TYR A 43 11.09 49.89 -7.49
N GLY A 44 9.87 49.59 -7.04
CA GLY A 44 9.37 48.96 -5.83
C GLY A 44 8.02 49.60 -5.48
N THR A 45 6.98 48.81 -5.25
CA THR A 45 5.75 49.22 -4.55
C THR A 45 5.66 48.41 -3.26
N PRO A 46 5.23 48.99 -2.12
CA PRO A 46 5.25 48.28 -0.84
C PRO A 46 4.25 47.12 -0.86
N ALA A 47 4.77 45.91 -0.68
CA ALA A 47 3.96 44.71 -0.53
C ALA A 47 3.10 44.83 0.75
N PRO A 48 1.85 44.30 0.73
CA PRO A 48 1.01 44.25 1.92
C PRO A 48 1.70 43.45 3.04
N PRO A 49 1.35 43.72 4.32
CA PRO A 49 2.01 43.09 5.46
C PRO A 49 1.93 41.57 5.35
N VAL A 50 3.12 40.95 5.30
CA VAL A 50 3.29 39.50 5.27
C VAL A 50 2.67 38.94 6.55
N PRO A 51 1.69 38.02 6.47
CA PRO A 51 1.18 37.35 7.66
C PRO A 51 2.35 36.70 8.40
N PRO A 52 2.35 36.65 9.74
CA PRO A 52 3.45 36.04 10.49
C PRO A 52 3.71 34.64 9.93
N PRO A 53 4.99 34.25 9.71
CA PRO A 53 5.29 32.98 9.06
C PRO A 53 4.61 31.87 9.83
N ALA A 54 3.78 31.09 9.13
CA ALA A 54 3.12 29.94 9.71
C ALA A 54 4.19 29.07 10.40
N ARG A 55 3.95 28.69 11.66
CA ARG A 55 4.84 27.77 12.37
C ARG A 55 4.97 26.51 11.52
N TRP A 56 6.20 26.16 11.16
CA TRP A 56 6.45 24.96 10.36
C TRP A 56 5.77 23.75 11.00
N GLN A 57 5.00 23.03 10.18
CA GLN A 57 4.39 21.77 10.58
C GLN A 57 5.18 20.63 9.96
N ALA A 58 5.70 19.75 10.81
CA ALA A 58 6.39 18.56 10.34
C ALA A 58 5.44 17.68 9.49
N PRO A 59 5.88 17.22 8.31
CA PRO A 59 5.02 16.47 7.39
C PRO A 59 4.60 15.12 7.96
N SER A 60 5.42 14.46 8.78
CA SER A 60 5.03 13.23 9.47
C SER A 60 5.62 13.18 10.90
N PRO A 61 5.25 12.18 11.73
CA PRO A 61 5.90 11.95 13.02
C PRO A 61 7.41 11.76 12.92
N VAL A 62 7.93 11.25 11.81
CA VAL A 62 9.38 11.02 11.60
C VAL A 62 10.13 12.35 11.57
N GLU A 63 9.72 13.27 10.69
CA GLU A 63 10.36 14.58 10.58
C GLU A 63 10.16 15.43 11.82
N ARG A 64 9.05 15.24 12.55
CA ARG A 64 8.85 15.88 13.85
C ARG A 64 9.91 15.42 14.85
N GLN A 65 10.10 14.11 14.99
CA GLN A 65 11.10 13.56 15.91
C GLN A 65 12.52 13.99 15.53
N LEU A 66 12.86 14.04 14.23
CA LEU A 66 14.15 14.56 13.75
C LEU A 66 14.34 16.03 14.13
N TYR A 67 13.34 16.87 13.87
CA TYR A 67 13.40 18.29 14.23
C TYR A 67 13.55 18.50 15.73
N GLU A 68 12.76 17.78 16.53
CA GLU A 68 12.80 17.88 17.99
C GLU A 68 14.14 17.40 18.56
N ALA A 69 14.67 16.29 18.07
CA ALA A 69 15.98 15.77 18.45
C ALA A 69 17.09 16.76 18.10
N LYS A 70 17.09 17.30 16.87
CA LYS A 70 18.03 18.36 16.44
C LYS A 70 17.93 19.59 17.32
N THR A 71 16.72 20.07 17.60
CA THR A 71 16.49 21.29 18.42
C THR A 71 17.01 21.13 19.85
N ARG A 72 16.96 19.91 20.40
CA ARG A 72 17.54 19.58 21.72
C ARG A 72 19.04 19.25 21.67
N GLY A 73 19.66 19.19 20.50
CA GLY A 73 21.04 18.70 20.33
C GLY A 73 21.21 17.19 20.58
N ASP A 74 20.11 16.43 20.61
CA ASP A 74 20.08 14.98 20.81
C ASP A 74 20.38 14.23 19.51
N TRP A 75 21.66 14.17 19.15
CA TRP A 75 22.09 13.47 17.94
C TRP A 75 21.93 11.95 18.02
N SER A 76 21.94 11.37 19.22
CA SER A 76 21.66 9.94 19.40
C SER A 76 20.22 9.62 19.00
N GLY A 77 19.27 10.38 19.55
CA GLY A 77 17.86 10.27 19.19
C GLY A 77 17.61 10.57 17.71
N TYR A 78 18.36 11.51 17.12
CA TYR A 78 18.28 11.78 15.68
C TYR A 78 18.67 10.55 14.85
N PHE A 79 19.80 9.90 15.15
CA PHE A 79 20.22 8.68 14.44
C PHE A 79 19.31 7.49 14.74
N ASP A 80 18.75 7.36 15.94
CA ASP A 80 17.76 6.32 16.27
C ASP A 80 16.51 6.45 15.40
N VAL A 81 16.05 7.68 15.14
CA VAL A 81 14.91 7.92 14.24
C VAL A 81 15.27 7.54 12.81
N LEU A 82 16.46 7.92 12.31
CA LEU A 82 16.91 7.52 10.98
C LEU A 82 17.08 5.99 10.86
N GLY A 83 17.62 5.34 11.89
CA GLY A 83 17.88 3.91 11.91
C GLY A 83 16.63 3.04 11.81
N ARG A 84 15.48 3.54 12.28
CA ARG A 84 14.17 2.86 12.22
C ARG A 84 13.36 3.16 10.95
N ASN A 85 13.90 3.96 10.04
CA ASN A 85 13.18 4.42 8.84
C ASN A 85 14.01 4.18 7.57
N TRP A 86 13.33 3.96 6.44
CA TRP A 86 14.00 3.99 5.15
C TRP A 86 14.43 5.40 4.81
N LEU A 87 15.67 5.51 4.33
CA LEU A 87 16.25 6.72 3.76
C LEU A 87 16.31 6.59 2.25
N TYR A 88 16.02 7.67 1.54
CA TYR A 88 15.86 7.66 0.09
C TYR A 88 16.90 8.52 -0.60
N THR A 89 17.55 7.96 -1.62
CA THR A 89 18.42 8.69 -2.53
C THR A 89 17.78 8.75 -3.91
N ALA A 90 17.82 9.94 -4.51
CA ALA A 90 17.45 10.10 -5.91
C ALA A 90 18.42 9.30 -6.79
N GLN A 91 17.90 8.72 -7.86
CA GLN A 91 18.61 7.88 -8.82
C GLN A 91 18.15 8.23 -10.23
N ARG A 92 19.07 8.11 -11.18
CA ARG A 92 18.70 8.12 -12.61
C ARG A 92 18.02 6.80 -12.93
N ARG A 93 16.80 6.85 -13.44
CA ARG A 93 16.01 5.66 -13.76
C ARG A 93 16.75 4.72 -14.71
N ALA A 94 17.34 5.26 -15.78
CA ALA A 94 18.08 4.47 -16.76
C ALA A 94 19.27 3.70 -16.14
N PHE A 95 19.94 4.30 -15.14
CA PHE A 95 21.02 3.62 -14.42
C PHE A 95 20.48 2.43 -13.61
N LEU A 96 19.46 2.66 -12.80
CA LEU A 96 18.85 1.59 -12.01
C LEU A 96 18.32 0.48 -12.90
N ASP A 97 17.67 0.83 -14.02
CA ASP A 97 17.12 -0.12 -15.00
C ASP A 97 18.22 -1.03 -15.57
N ALA A 98 19.41 -0.51 -15.84
CA ALA A 98 20.56 -1.26 -16.36
C ALA A 98 21.36 -2.03 -15.29
N HIS A 99 21.38 -1.57 -14.03
CA HIS A 99 22.16 -2.16 -12.95
C HIS A 99 21.24 -2.59 -11.79
N PRO A 100 20.48 -3.69 -11.96
CA PRO A 100 19.55 -4.17 -10.95
C PRO A 100 20.32 -4.62 -9.70
N GLY A 101 20.13 -3.89 -8.60
CA GLY A 101 20.79 -4.17 -7.32
C GLY A 101 21.75 -3.07 -6.88
N GLU A 102 22.11 -2.15 -7.77
CA GLU A 102 23.06 -1.08 -7.45
C GLU A 102 22.38 0.23 -7.05
N VAL A 103 23.08 1.04 -6.25
CA VAL A 103 22.72 2.43 -5.96
C VAL A 103 23.88 3.34 -6.32
N GLN A 104 23.61 4.38 -7.11
CA GLN A 104 24.58 5.40 -7.49
C GLN A 104 24.52 6.59 -6.52
N PHE A 105 25.65 7.03 -5.98
CA PHE A 105 25.70 8.31 -5.27
C PHE A 105 25.73 9.47 -6.27
N LEU A 106 24.71 10.33 -6.18
CA LEU A 106 24.58 11.54 -7.00
C LEU A 106 25.00 12.74 -6.15
N PRO A 107 26.30 13.12 -6.14
CA PRO A 107 26.79 14.22 -5.34
C PRO A 107 26.26 15.57 -5.83
N HIS A 108 26.02 16.47 -4.88
CA HIS A 108 25.77 17.88 -5.19
C HIS A 108 26.50 18.78 -4.19
N PHE A 109 26.81 19.99 -4.60
CA PHE A 109 27.43 20.98 -3.72
C PHE A 109 26.37 21.59 -2.79
N SER A 110 26.64 21.61 -1.48
CA SER A 110 25.81 22.28 -0.48
C SER A 110 26.55 23.50 0.09
N PRO A 111 25.99 24.71 -0.06
CA PRO A 111 26.54 25.92 0.55
C PRO A 111 26.60 25.87 2.08
N GLN A 112 25.71 25.12 2.73
CA GLN A 112 25.62 25.00 4.19
C GLN A 112 26.90 24.42 4.82
N VAL A 113 27.54 23.49 4.12
CA VAL A 113 28.81 22.86 4.55
C VAL A 113 30.00 23.26 3.69
N GLY A 114 29.78 24.09 2.66
CA GLY A 114 30.82 24.50 1.71
C GLY A 114 31.47 23.34 0.96
N GLY A 115 30.75 22.24 0.73
CA GLY A 115 31.30 20.98 0.23
C GLY A 115 30.30 20.14 -0.55
N VAL A 116 30.82 19.08 -1.19
CA VAL A 116 29.98 18.10 -1.88
C VAL A 116 29.34 17.14 -0.88
N CYS A 117 28.07 16.82 -1.10
CA CYS A 117 27.30 15.98 -0.21
C CYS A 117 26.36 15.04 -0.99
N LEU A 118 26.03 13.91 -0.35
CA LEU A 118 24.96 13.02 -0.77
C LEU A 118 23.67 13.43 -0.05
N THR A 119 22.58 13.64 -0.79
CA THR A 119 21.27 13.86 -0.19
C THR A 119 20.60 12.54 0.15
N VAL A 120 20.15 12.39 1.39
CA VAL A 120 19.17 11.39 1.80
C VAL A 120 17.90 12.09 2.29
N LEU A 121 16.75 11.57 1.88
CA LEU A 121 15.44 12.06 2.26
C LEU A 121 14.73 11.04 3.15
N THR A 122 13.92 11.51 4.09
CA THR A 122 12.91 10.69 4.77
C THR A 122 11.58 10.74 4.02
N GLU A 123 10.71 9.77 4.32
CA GLU A 123 9.45 9.55 3.57
C GLU A 123 8.55 10.78 3.49
N GLY A 124 8.47 11.58 4.56
CA GLY A 124 7.56 12.72 4.64
C GLY A 124 8.02 13.95 3.84
N VAL A 125 9.26 13.97 3.37
CA VAL A 125 9.81 15.09 2.57
C VAL A 125 10.08 14.71 1.11
N LEU A 126 9.72 13.49 0.71
CA LEU A 126 9.85 13.06 -0.68
C LEU A 126 8.97 13.93 -1.59
N PRO A 127 9.50 14.41 -2.73
CA PRO A 127 8.69 15.13 -3.70
C PRO A 127 7.71 14.18 -4.38
N ALA A 128 6.68 14.72 -5.04
CA ALA A 128 5.77 13.90 -5.85
C ALA A 128 6.54 13.09 -6.91
N PRO A 129 6.17 11.82 -7.16
CA PRO A 129 6.79 11.00 -8.19
C PRO A 129 6.74 11.66 -9.58
N VAL A 130 7.90 11.75 -10.23
CA VAL A 130 8.09 12.16 -11.63
C VAL A 130 8.78 11.03 -12.41
N ALA A 131 8.83 11.13 -13.74
CA ALA A 131 9.40 10.08 -14.59
C ALA A 131 10.88 9.78 -14.26
N ASP A 132 11.67 10.82 -14.02
CA ASP A 132 13.06 10.80 -13.57
C ASP A 132 13.31 12.10 -12.77
N PRO A 133 13.96 12.08 -11.60
CA PRO A 133 14.56 10.92 -10.93
C PRO A 133 13.55 9.95 -10.30
N VAL A 134 14.00 8.72 -10.10
CA VAL A 134 13.36 7.74 -9.21
C VAL A 134 14.12 7.68 -7.88
N TYR A 135 13.58 6.99 -6.88
CA TYR A 135 14.23 6.89 -5.57
C TYR A 135 14.52 5.43 -5.22
N SER A 136 15.74 5.18 -4.76
CA SER A 136 16.11 3.94 -4.07
C SER A 136 16.03 4.17 -2.57
N SER A 137 15.69 3.12 -1.82
CA SER A 137 15.66 3.19 -0.36
C SER A 137 16.64 2.21 0.27
N ALA A 138 17.29 2.66 1.35
CA ALA A 138 18.22 1.86 2.13
C ALA A 138 18.20 2.25 3.61
N SER A 139 18.75 1.40 4.46
CA SER A 139 18.84 1.61 5.90
C SER A 139 20.00 2.53 6.26
N LEU A 140 19.97 3.15 7.44
CA LEU A 140 21.11 3.91 7.95
C LEU A 140 22.38 3.04 8.06
N SER A 141 22.24 1.77 8.46
CA SER A 141 23.37 0.83 8.51
C SER A 141 23.98 0.62 7.14
N TRP A 142 23.15 0.47 6.11
CA TRP A 142 23.64 0.34 4.74
C TRP A 142 24.46 1.56 4.31
N TYR A 143 23.93 2.77 4.55
CA TYR A 143 24.68 3.98 4.28
C TYR A 143 25.95 4.04 5.12
N ALA A 144 26.04 3.45 6.31
CA ALA A 144 27.31 3.44 7.04
C ALA A 144 28.38 2.56 6.36
N ASP A 145 27.97 1.53 5.62
CA ASP A 145 28.86 0.59 4.92
C ASP A 145 29.25 1.07 3.52
N ALA A 146 28.31 1.65 2.79
CA ALA A 146 28.38 1.86 1.33
C ALA A 146 29.43 2.86 0.81
N TRP A 147 30.24 3.53 1.63
CA TRP A 147 31.12 4.61 1.14
C TRP A 147 32.49 4.14 0.68
N ASP A 148 32.89 4.62 -0.50
CA ASP A 148 34.25 4.61 -1.05
C ASP A 148 35.01 5.91 -0.70
N PRO A 149 36.36 5.92 -0.62
CA PRO A 149 37.13 7.15 -0.39
C PRO A 149 36.88 8.30 -1.39
N THR A 150 36.37 8.00 -2.59
CA THR A 150 36.04 8.99 -3.63
C THR A 150 34.64 9.58 -3.47
N ASP A 151 33.83 9.05 -2.55
CA ASP A 151 32.48 9.54 -2.29
C ASP A 151 32.44 10.88 -1.54
N PRO A 152 31.27 11.54 -1.52
CA PRO A 152 31.12 12.81 -0.82
C PRO A 152 31.55 12.76 0.66
N PRO A 153 32.26 13.77 1.17
CA PRO A 153 32.64 13.82 2.58
C PRO A 153 31.46 14.12 3.52
N TRP A 154 30.28 14.42 2.98
CA TRP A 154 29.09 14.81 3.73
C TRP A 154 27.84 14.03 3.31
N LEU A 155 27.02 13.66 4.30
CA LEU A 155 25.65 13.20 4.16
C LEU A 155 24.71 14.33 4.58
N ALA A 156 23.84 14.78 3.68
CA ALA A 156 22.81 15.77 3.93
C ALA A 156 21.46 15.08 4.10
N VAL A 157 20.89 15.15 5.30
CA VAL A 157 19.57 14.61 5.62
C VAL A 157 18.54 15.71 5.48
N ASN A 158 17.51 15.51 4.65
CA ASN A 158 16.40 16.44 4.43
C ASN A 158 16.81 17.91 4.21
N PRO A 159 17.77 18.21 3.32
CA PRO A 159 18.27 19.57 3.13
C PRO A 159 17.14 20.54 2.73
N GLY A 160 17.19 21.76 3.25
CA GLY A 160 16.17 22.79 3.03
C GLY A 160 14.94 22.66 3.94
N THR A 161 14.94 21.77 4.92
CA THR A 161 13.87 21.60 5.90
C THR A 161 14.34 21.98 7.31
N PRO A 162 13.45 22.33 8.24
CA PRO A 162 13.84 22.53 9.63
C PRO A 162 14.48 21.30 10.28
N SER A 163 14.11 20.10 9.82
CA SER A 163 14.72 18.83 10.23
C SER A 163 16.10 18.57 9.61
N GLU A 164 16.63 19.45 8.75
CA GLU A 164 17.88 19.18 8.03
C GLU A 164 19.08 18.92 8.95
N ALA A 165 19.97 18.02 8.57
CA ALA A 165 21.23 17.84 9.28
C ALA A 165 22.33 17.38 8.32
N TYR A 166 23.57 17.75 8.64
CA TYR A 166 24.75 17.46 7.82
C TYR A 166 25.79 16.73 8.65
N PHE A 167 26.25 15.58 8.16
CA PHE A 167 27.18 14.72 8.88
C PHE A 167 28.36 14.33 8.02
N LEU A 168 29.55 14.33 8.62
CA LEU A 168 30.75 13.79 7.97
C LEU A 168 30.62 12.29 7.75
N THR A 169 31.24 11.80 6.67
CA THR A 169 31.17 10.40 6.24
C THR A 169 32.46 9.62 6.55
N THR A 170 33.31 10.18 7.43
CA THR A 170 34.55 9.51 7.86
C THR A 170 34.25 8.17 8.55
N PRO A 171 35.19 7.21 8.56
CA PRO A 171 34.97 5.89 9.16
C PRO A 171 34.47 5.95 10.62
N GLU A 172 34.93 6.92 11.42
CA GLU A 172 34.47 7.12 12.80
C GLU A 172 32.99 7.53 12.88
N HIS A 173 32.57 8.48 12.05
CA HIS A 173 31.17 8.93 12.01
C HIS A 173 30.25 7.80 11.52
N ARG A 174 30.69 7.05 10.50
CA ARG A 174 29.95 5.88 10.00
C ARG A 174 29.85 4.77 11.05
N ALA A 175 30.91 4.52 11.82
CA ALA A 175 30.86 3.59 12.94
C ALA A 175 29.86 4.00 14.03
N ARG A 176 29.65 5.31 14.24
CA ARG A 176 28.59 5.82 15.12
C ARG A 176 27.21 5.51 14.55
N TRP A 177 26.98 5.74 13.25
CA TRP A 177 25.67 5.45 12.61
C TRP A 177 25.26 3.99 12.75
N LYS A 178 26.21 3.05 12.61
CA LYS A 178 25.96 1.61 12.78
C LYS A 178 25.41 1.23 14.15
N ARG A 179 25.75 1.98 15.21
CA ARG A 179 25.24 1.73 16.56
C ARG A 179 23.74 2.01 16.70
N HIS A 180 23.16 2.74 15.74
CA HIS A 180 21.74 3.08 15.70
C HIS A 180 20.95 2.22 14.72
N THR A 181 21.51 1.07 14.30
CA THR A 181 20.80 0.11 13.45
C THR A 181 19.60 -0.46 14.19
N ALA A 182 18.41 -0.33 13.60
CA ALA A 182 17.21 -0.95 14.16
C ALA A 182 17.10 -2.41 13.71
N ALA A 183 16.52 -3.25 14.57
CA ALA A 183 16.18 -4.64 14.22
C ALA A 183 15.11 -4.70 13.12
N GLU A 184 14.20 -3.72 13.10
CA GLU A 184 13.14 -3.62 12.11
C GLU A 184 13.02 -2.18 11.61
N ILE A 185 12.86 -2.01 10.29
CA ILE A 185 12.64 -0.72 9.65
C ILE A 185 11.15 -0.60 9.33
N ARG A 186 10.52 0.45 9.88
CA ARG A 186 9.08 0.68 9.77
C ARG A 186 8.26 -0.55 10.20
N PRO A 187 8.20 -0.84 11.51
CA PRO A 187 7.36 -1.91 12.00
C PRO A 187 5.92 -1.77 11.53
N GLY A 188 5.35 -2.90 11.10
CA GLY A 188 3.94 -3.03 10.71
C GLY A 188 2.97 -2.79 11.87
N LEU A 189 1.68 -2.96 11.60
CA LEU A 189 0.58 -2.74 12.56
C LEU A 189 0.63 -1.35 13.21
N ARG A 190 0.89 -0.30 12.41
CA ARG A 190 0.97 1.08 12.88
C ARG A 190 0.25 2.03 11.94
N LEU A 191 -0.59 2.89 12.52
CA LEU A 191 -1.19 4.00 11.80
C LEU A 191 -0.13 5.08 11.53
N ARG A 192 0.09 5.39 10.25
CA ARG A 192 1.01 6.44 9.81
C ARG A 192 0.34 7.31 8.75
N ALA A 193 0.52 8.62 8.86
CA ALA A 193 -0.05 9.59 7.94
C ALA A 193 0.89 10.78 7.73
N LEU A 194 0.75 11.43 6.60
CA LEU A 194 1.25 12.77 6.36
C LEU A 194 0.28 13.80 6.93
N HIS A 195 0.78 14.72 7.74
CA HIS A 195 0.05 15.91 8.19
C HIS A 195 0.10 17.04 7.16
N VAL A 196 1.12 17.03 6.28
CA VAL A 196 1.30 18.00 5.19
C VAL A 196 1.58 17.23 3.90
N GLY A 197 0.90 17.59 2.81
CA GLY A 197 1.07 16.96 1.50
C GLY A 197 0.32 15.65 1.30
N GLY A 198 -0.31 15.09 2.34
CA GLY A 198 -1.23 13.95 2.24
C GLY A 198 -2.69 14.37 2.08
N ALA A 199 -3.51 13.51 1.48
CA ALA A 199 -4.94 13.77 1.34
C ALA A 199 -5.66 13.44 2.65
N LEU A 200 -6.14 14.46 3.37
CA LEU A 200 -6.85 14.29 4.64
C LEU A 200 -8.37 14.32 4.50
N HIS A 201 -8.87 14.91 3.40
CA HIS A 201 -10.31 15.12 3.17
C HIS A 201 -10.68 14.86 1.70
N GLY A 202 -11.97 14.71 1.44
CA GLY A 202 -12.51 14.53 0.08
C GLY A 202 -12.41 13.10 -0.45
N THR A 203 -12.76 12.93 -1.73
CA THR A 203 -12.88 11.62 -2.38
C THR A 203 -11.55 10.90 -2.55
N VAL A 204 -10.47 11.64 -2.77
CA VAL A 204 -9.10 11.07 -2.81
C VAL A 204 -8.74 10.48 -1.45
N ALA A 205 -8.95 11.22 -0.36
CA ALA A 205 -8.66 10.73 0.99
C ALA A 205 -9.53 9.51 1.33
N HIS A 206 -10.82 9.52 0.98
CA HIS A 206 -11.69 8.36 1.16
C HIS A 206 -11.21 7.15 0.35
N GLY A 207 -10.78 7.32 -0.90
CA GLY A 207 -10.28 6.23 -1.72
C GLY A 207 -8.98 5.63 -1.17
N LEU A 208 -8.09 6.47 -0.64
CA LEU A 208 -6.89 6.03 0.06
C LEU A 208 -7.23 5.30 1.37
N ALA A 209 -8.24 5.77 2.09
CA ALA A 209 -8.75 5.14 3.31
C ALA A 209 -9.34 3.74 3.07
N CYS A 210 -9.85 3.44 1.87
CA CYS A 210 -10.23 2.07 1.48
C CYS A 210 -9.03 1.10 1.51
N GLY A 211 -7.81 1.59 1.24
CA GLY A 211 -6.57 0.82 1.32
C GLY A 211 -5.89 0.85 2.70
N ALA A 212 -6.52 1.45 3.72
CA ALA A 212 -5.87 1.71 5.00
C ALA A 212 -5.51 0.43 5.78
N LEU A 213 -6.28 -0.66 5.65
CA LEU A 213 -5.94 -1.96 6.25
C LEU A 213 -4.55 -2.44 5.80
N LEU A 214 -4.25 -2.35 4.49
CA LEU A 214 -2.94 -2.69 3.94
C LEU A 214 -1.85 -1.73 4.44
N SER A 215 -2.12 -0.43 4.44
CA SER A 215 -1.14 0.56 4.88
C SER A 215 -0.79 0.41 6.36
N VAL A 216 -1.77 0.16 7.23
CA VAL A 216 -1.51 -0.10 8.66
C VAL A 216 -0.74 -1.40 8.85
N ASN A 217 -1.16 -2.47 8.18
CA ASN A 217 -0.49 -3.78 8.22
C ASN A 217 1.00 -3.64 7.86
N ASN A 218 1.29 -2.89 6.80
CA ASN A 218 2.64 -2.75 6.26
C ASN A 218 3.46 -1.59 6.85
N GLY A 219 2.89 -0.82 7.78
CA GLY A 219 3.53 0.36 8.35
C GLY A 219 3.79 1.47 7.31
N GLU A 220 2.94 1.59 6.30
CA GLU A 220 3.01 2.58 5.21
C GLU A 220 2.11 3.80 5.50
N LEU A 221 2.41 4.94 4.89
CA LEU A 221 1.56 6.13 4.99
C LEU A 221 0.22 5.88 4.27
N TRP A 222 -0.90 5.97 4.98
CA TRP A 222 -2.20 5.68 4.36
C TRP A 222 -2.64 6.75 3.36
N ASN A 223 -2.26 8.02 3.57
CA ASN A 223 -2.78 9.17 2.81
C ASN A 223 -1.82 9.80 1.79
N ALA A 224 -0.68 9.16 1.53
CA ALA A 224 0.28 9.65 0.55
C ALA A 224 -0.13 9.23 -0.87
N LEU A 225 -0.72 10.15 -1.65
CA LEU A 225 -1.01 9.91 -3.07
C LEU A 225 0.28 9.90 -3.90
N GLY A 226 1.21 10.82 -3.62
CA GLY A 226 2.56 10.88 -4.20
C GLY A 226 3.47 9.80 -3.63
N TYR A 227 3.11 8.54 -3.87
CA TYR A 227 3.69 7.38 -3.21
C TYR A 227 4.98 6.90 -3.91
N HIS A 228 6.06 6.74 -3.13
CA HIS A 228 7.31 6.07 -3.58
C HIS A 228 7.49 4.69 -2.96
N GLY A 229 6.65 4.30 -2.00
CA GLY A 229 6.78 3.07 -1.23
C GLY A 229 8.18 2.84 -0.68
N ARG A 230 8.73 1.65 -0.90
CA ARG A 230 10.12 1.30 -0.54
C ARG A 230 11.12 1.63 -1.65
N GLY A 231 10.76 2.50 -2.58
CA GLY A 231 11.60 2.89 -3.71
C GLY A 231 11.33 2.07 -4.98
N TYR A 232 11.71 2.64 -6.11
CA TYR A 232 11.31 2.20 -7.45
C TYR A 232 11.56 0.71 -7.72
N ARG A 233 12.77 0.21 -7.42
CA ARG A 233 13.10 -1.20 -7.66
C ARG A 233 12.34 -2.15 -6.74
N ARG A 234 12.27 -1.84 -5.44
CA ARG A 234 11.55 -2.68 -4.47
C ARG A 234 10.06 -2.78 -4.80
N GLU A 235 9.45 -1.70 -5.29
CA GLU A 235 8.05 -1.73 -5.71
C GLU A 235 7.85 -2.52 -7.02
N ARG A 236 8.79 -2.48 -7.97
CA ARG A 236 8.76 -3.36 -9.15
C ARG A 236 8.91 -4.83 -8.78
N THR A 237 9.86 -5.16 -7.90
CA THR A 237 10.04 -6.53 -7.38
C THR A 237 8.79 -6.99 -6.66
N ARG A 238 8.18 -6.15 -5.83
CA ARG A 238 6.90 -6.45 -5.17
C ARG A 238 5.81 -6.79 -6.19
N LEU A 239 5.65 -5.99 -7.24
CA LEU A 239 4.65 -6.23 -8.28
C LEU A 239 4.94 -7.52 -9.06
N GLN A 240 6.20 -7.82 -9.34
CA GLN A 240 6.60 -9.05 -10.01
C GLN A 240 6.35 -10.29 -9.13
N GLU A 241 6.85 -10.29 -7.89
CA GLU A 241 6.81 -11.48 -7.01
C GLU A 241 5.40 -11.81 -6.55
N TRP A 242 4.58 -10.80 -6.23
CA TRP A 242 3.28 -11.01 -5.58
C TRP A 242 2.10 -10.92 -6.53
N TRP A 243 2.28 -10.32 -7.71
CA TRP A 243 1.21 -10.08 -8.67
C TRP A 243 1.55 -10.53 -10.09
N ASP A 244 2.78 -10.99 -10.35
CA ASP A 244 3.28 -11.32 -11.69
C ASP A 244 3.16 -10.15 -12.69
N ILE A 245 3.30 -8.92 -12.19
CA ILE A 245 3.20 -7.69 -12.99
C ILE A 245 4.60 -7.16 -13.27
N THR A 246 4.96 -7.07 -14.55
CA THR A 246 6.26 -6.55 -15.01
C THR A 246 6.13 -5.37 -15.98
N THR A 247 4.93 -5.14 -16.50
CA THR A 247 4.63 -4.11 -17.51
C THR A 247 3.53 -3.13 -17.08
N PRO A 248 3.50 -1.91 -17.67
CA PRO A 248 2.38 -0.98 -17.51
C PRO A 248 1.02 -1.56 -17.92
N GLU A 249 1.00 -2.40 -18.95
CA GLU A 249 -0.23 -3.00 -19.49
C GLU A 249 -0.84 -4.00 -18.51
N GLU A 250 -0.05 -4.92 -17.97
CA GLU A 250 -0.46 -5.88 -16.92
C GLU A 250 -0.94 -5.15 -15.66
N TRP A 251 -0.26 -4.05 -15.29
CA TRP A 251 -0.68 -3.22 -14.17
C TRP A 251 -2.06 -2.59 -14.40
N ARG A 252 -2.30 -1.99 -15.58
CA ARG A 252 -3.59 -1.39 -15.92
C ARG A 252 -4.72 -2.42 -15.94
N ASP A 253 -4.49 -3.60 -16.52
CA ASP A 253 -5.45 -4.70 -16.54
C ASP A 253 -5.80 -5.17 -15.13
N THR A 254 -4.78 -5.42 -14.30
CA THR A 254 -4.99 -5.86 -12.91
C THR A 254 -5.73 -4.82 -12.09
N LEU A 255 -5.37 -3.54 -12.25
CA LEU A 255 -6.06 -2.44 -11.57
C LEU A 255 -7.53 -2.35 -12.00
N GLU A 256 -7.83 -2.51 -13.29
CA GLU A 256 -9.19 -2.50 -13.81
C GLU A 256 -10.02 -3.65 -13.23
N ARG A 257 -9.46 -4.87 -13.22
CA ARG A 257 -10.11 -6.06 -12.64
C ARG A 257 -10.41 -5.87 -11.16
N LEU A 258 -9.51 -5.26 -10.39
CA LEU A 258 -9.76 -4.94 -8.98
C LEU A 258 -10.86 -3.86 -8.83
N LEU A 259 -10.87 -2.82 -9.67
CA LEU A 259 -11.88 -1.75 -9.62
C LEU A 259 -13.27 -2.22 -10.06
N SER A 260 -13.34 -3.27 -10.89
CA SER A 260 -14.57 -3.91 -11.36
C SER A 260 -14.99 -5.12 -10.51
N ALA A 261 -14.24 -5.42 -9.44
CA ALA A 261 -14.43 -6.57 -8.56
C ALA A 261 -14.47 -7.94 -9.29
N GLU A 262 -13.52 -8.13 -10.21
CA GLU A 262 -13.36 -9.36 -10.99
C GLU A 262 -12.27 -10.29 -10.43
N MET A 263 -11.57 -9.89 -9.36
CA MET A 263 -10.54 -10.69 -8.70
C MET A 263 -11.09 -11.48 -7.51
N VAL A 264 -12.19 -11.02 -6.90
CA VAL A 264 -12.92 -11.75 -5.87
C VAL A 264 -13.54 -13.02 -6.47
N SER A 265 -13.53 -14.11 -5.70
CA SER A 265 -13.98 -15.40 -6.21
C SER A 265 -15.48 -15.39 -6.55
N PRO A 266 -15.87 -15.76 -7.79
CA PRO A 266 -17.28 -15.81 -8.17
C PRO A 266 -18.12 -16.77 -7.32
N VAL A 267 -17.52 -17.84 -6.77
CA VAL A 267 -18.23 -18.79 -5.90
C VAL A 267 -18.50 -18.21 -4.50
N TRP A 268 -17.63 -17.32 -4.00
CA TRP A 268 -17.89 -16.59 -2.76
C TRP A 268 -19.05 -15.62 -2.93
N GLU A 269 -19.00 -14.80 -3.98
CA GLU A 269 -20.09 -13.87 -4.30
C GLU A 269 -21.39 -14.60 -4.59
N PHE A 270 -21.35 -15.75 -5.27
CA PHE A 270 -22.53 -16.59 -5.46
C PHE A 270 -23.17 -17.00 -4.13
N ALA A 271 -22.38 -17.55 -3.20
CA ALA A 271 -22.90 -17.99 -1.90
C ALA A 271 -23.53 -16.83 -1.12
N LEU A 272 -22.87 -15.68 -1.06
CA LEU A 272 -23.37 -14.48 -0.37
C LEU A 272 -24.60 -13.88 -1.06
N ARG A 273 -24.65 -13.89 -2.40
CA ARG A 273 -25.81 -13.41 -3.17
C ARG A 273 -27.05 -14.24 -2.90
N VAL A 274 -26.91 -15.57 -2.78
CA VAL A 274 -28.02 -16.45 -2.38
C VAL A 274 -28.53 -16.05 -1.00
N ARG A 275 -27.65 -15.84 -0.01
CA ARG A 275 -28.05 -15.41 1.34
C ARG A 275 -28.73 -14.05 1.33
N ARG A 276 -28.20 -13.10 0.56
CA ARG A 276 -28.79 -11.75 0.41
C ARG A 276 -30.20 -11.82 -0.18
N GLY A 277 -30.42 -12.65 -1.19
CA GLY A 277 -31.75 -12.88 -1.75
C GLY A 277 -32.72 -13.42 -0.70
N LEU A 278 -32.31 -14.47 0.02
CA LEU A 278 -33.11 -15.04 1.10
C LEU A 278 -33.43 -14.03 2.21
N ALA A 279 -32.45 -13.23 2.63
CA ALA A 279 -32.65 -12.23 3.67
C ALA A 279 -33.66 -11.14 3.27
N LEU A 280 -33.72 -10.79 1.97
CA LEU A 280 -34.70 -9.85 1.43
C LEU A 280 -36.11 -10.46 1.36
N ASP A 281 -36.22 -11.73 0.96
CA ASP A 281 -37.50 -12.43 0.83
C ASP A 281 -38.15 -12.72 2.19
N PHE A 282 -37.35 -13.02 3.21
CA PHE A 282 -37.83 -13.41 4.55
C PHE A 282 -37.61 -12.34 5.64
N GLY A 283 -37.15 -11.14 5.26
CA GLY A 283 -37.10 -9.97 6.13
C GLY A 283 -36.08 -10.03 7.27
N GLY A 284 -35.00 -10.81 7.16
CA GLY A 284 -34.02 -10.90 8.24
C GLY A 284 -32.99 -12.01 8.15
N ALA A 285 -32.61 -12.53 9.31
CA ALA A 285 -31.57 -13.54 9.47
C ALA A 285 -31.93 -14.83 8.71
N VAL A 286 -30.92 -15.42 8.07
CA VAL A 286 -31.07 -16.65 7.29
C VAL A 286 -30.38 -17.78 8.04
N GLU A 287 -31.16 -18.82 8.38
CA GLU A 287 -30.66 -20.03 9.01
C GLU A 287 -29.64 -20.77 8.12
N LEU A 288 -28.59 -21.30 8.74
CA LEU A 288 -27.45 -21.88 8.03
C LEU A 288 -27.84 -23.04 7.11
N ASP A 289 -28.70 -23.94 7.58
CA ASP A 289 -29.13 -25.09 6.79
C ASP A 289 -30.06 -24.68 5.66
N HIS A 290 -30.91 -23.66 5.88
CA HIS A 290 -31.73 -23.11 4.82
C HIS A 290 -30.87 -22.48 3.72
N TRP A 291 -29.85 -21.72 4.08
CA TRP A 291 -28.89 -21.15 3.13
C TRP A 291 -28.19 -22.24 2.31
N ARG A 292 -27.70 -23.30 2.96
CA ARG A 292 -27.06 -24.44 2.29
C ARG A 292 -28.00 -25.14 1.30
N THR A 293 -29.23 -25.44 1.72
CA THR A 293 -30.21 -26.13 0.88
C THR A 293 -30.59 -25.32 -0.34
N VAL A 294 -30.84 -24.01 -0.17
CA VAL A 294 -31.20 -23.15 -1.29
C VAL A 294 -30.02 -22.99 -2.24
N ALA A 295 -28.80 -22.79 -1.73
CA ALA A 295 -27.62 -22.66 -2.57
C ALA A 295 -27.37 -23.92 -3.42
N GLU A 296 -27.50 -25.12 -2.82
CA GLU A 296 -27.44 -26.39 -3.56
C GLU A 296 -28.52 -26.47 -4.65
N ARG A 297 -29.77 -26.13 -4.34
CA ARG A 297 -30.86 -26.11 -5.35
C ARG A 297 -30.56 -25.16 -6.49
N VAL A 298 -29.99 -23.98 -6.21
CA VAL A 298 -29.62 -23.01 -7.24
C VAL A 298 -28.49 -23.54 -8.12
N VAL A 299 -27.48 -24.21 -7.55
CA VAL A 299 -26.41 -24.88 -8.32
C VAL A 299 -27.01 -25.90 -9.29
N ARG A 300 -27.86 -26.81 -8.80
CA ARG A 300 -28.52 -27.84 -9.62
C ARG A 300 -29.38 -27.24 -10.72
N ARG A 301 -30.21 -26.24 -10.39
CA ARG A 301 -31.04 -25.54 -11.37
C ARG A 301 -30.23 -24.80 -12.44
N ASN A 302 -29.08 -24.24 -12.07
CA ASN A 302 -28.20 -23.58 -13.04
C ASN A 302 -27.59 -24.58 -14.01
N ALA A 303 -27.23 -25.78 -13.54
CA ALA A 303 -26.76 -26.87 -14.41
C ALA A 303 -27.86 -27.36 -15.36
N GLU A 304 -29.09 -27.55 -14.86
CA GLU A 304 -30.27 -27.88 -15.70
C GLU A 304 -30.49 -26.82 -16.79
N ARG A 305 -30.47 -25.53 -16.43
CA ARG A 305 -30.59 -24.41 -17.38
C ARG A 305 -29.45 -24.31 -18.39
N ALA A 306 -28.26 -24.82 -18.07
CA ALA A 306 -27.13 -24.87 -18.99
C ALA A 306 -27.26 -26.02 -20.00
N ALA A 307 -28.00 -27.08 -19.63
CA ALA A 307 -28.34 -28.18 -20.51
C ALA A 307 -29.48 -27.85 -21.50
N GLU A 308 -30.26 -26.79 -21.23
CA GLU A 308 -31.32 -26.33 -22.12
C GLU A 308 -30.77 -25.54 -23.33
N PRO A 309 -31.27 -25.78 -24.57
CA PRO A 309 -30.92 -24.97 -25.73
C PRO A 309 -31.34 -23.51 -25.56
N ARG A 310 -30.49 -22.56 -25.99
CA ARG A 310 -30.76 -21.13 -25.87
C ARG A 310 -30.79 -20.46 -27.24
N ILE A 311 -31.77 -19.58 -27.45
CA ILE A 311 -31.82 -18.71 -28.62
C ILE A 311 -31.01 -17.45 -28.29
N THR A 312 -29.95 -17.24 -29.04
CA THR A 312 -29.08 -16.06 -29.00
C THR A 312 -29.22 -15.26 -30.30
N PRO A 313 -28.79 -13.99 -30.36
CA PRO A 313 -28.77 -13.21 -31.61
C PRO A 313 -28.03 -13.92 -32.76
N GLU A 314 -27.08 -14.80 -32.43
CA GLU A 314 -26.27 -15.59 -33.37
C GLU A 314 -26.91 -16.95 -33.76
N GLY A 315 -28.08 -17.30 -33.19
CA GLY A 315 -28.82 -18.53 -33.48
C GLY A 315 -29.09 -19.42 -32.26
N VAL A 316 -29.38 -20.70 -32.50
CA VAL A 316 -29.61 -21.68 -31.42
C VAL A 316 -28.27 -22.21 -30.91
N THR A 317 -27.91 -21.87 -29.68
CA THR A 317 -26.78 -22.47 -28.97
C THR A 317 -27.25 -23.78 -28.33
N PRO A 318 -26.67 -24.94 -28.70
CA PRO A 318 -26.99 -26.21 -28.04
C PRO A 318 -26.64 -26.15 -26.56
N GLY A 319 -27.53 -26.64 -25.70
CA GLY A 319 -27.22 -26.83 -24.29
C GLY A 319 -26.22 -27.97 -24.12
N THR A 320 -25.36 -27.87 -23.11
CA THR A 320 -24.38 -28.93 -22.79
C THR A 320 -24.80 -29.57 -21.47
N PRO A 321 -25.19 -30.86 -21.44
CA PRO A 321 -25.52 -31.55 -20.21
C PRO A 321 -24.30 -31.57 -19.28
N ALA A 322 -24.47 -31.07 -18.05
CA ALA A 322 -23.44 -31.17 -17.03
C ALA A 322 -23.38 -32.60 -16.47
N ASP A 323 -22.19 -33.06 -16.09
CA ASP A 323 -22.02 -34.33 -15.40
C ASP A 323 -22.62 -34.25 -13.99
N GLU A 324 -23.46 -35.22 -13.60
CA GLU A 324 -24.13 -35.22 -12.30
C GLU A 324 -23.13 -35.31 -11.13
N GLY A 325 -21.99 -35.99 -11.34
CA GLY A 325 -20.89 -36.03 -10.39
C GLY A 325 -20.26 -34.66 -10.18
N GLU A 326 -20.02 -33.92 -11.27
CA GLU A 326 -19.51 -32.54 -11.24
C GLU A 326 -20.49 -31.58 -10.54
N VAL A 327 -21.78 -31.64 -10.88
CA VAL A 327 -22.83 -30.81 -10.24
C VAL A 327 -22.92 -31.11 -8.74
N SER A 328 -22.89 -32.38 -8.36
CA SER A 328 -22.91 -32.80 -6.96
C SER A 328 -21.64 -32.36 -6.20
N ALA A 329 -20.47 -32.42 -6.84
CA ALA A 329 -19.21 -31.92 -6.28
C ALA A 329 -19.23 -30.40 -6.08
N GLN A 330 -19.75 -29.65 -7.06
CA GLN A 330 -19.91 -28.20 -6.97
C GLN A 330 -20.87 -27.81 -5.84
N ALA A 331 -22.04 -28.47 -5.76
CA ALA A 331 -23.00 -28.25 -4.69
C ALA A 331 -22.39 -28.54 -3.30
N ALA A 332 -21.66 -29.64 -3.16
CA ALA A 332 -20.95 -29.97 -1.93
C ALA A 332 -19.88 -28.92 -1.58
N GLY A 333 -19.15 -28.40 -2.57
CA GLY A 333 -18.17 -27.33 -2.40
C GLY A 333 -18.80 -26.04 -1.87
N VAL A 334 -19.92 -25.60 -2.47
CA VAL A 334 -20.68 -24.43 -2.01
C VAL A 334 -21.18 -24.62 -0.57
N ARG A 335 -21.72 -25.80 -0.22
CA ARG A 335 -22.19 -26.08 1.15
C ARG A 335 -21.06 -26.01 2.18
N ARG A 336 -19.85 -26.50 1.84
CA ARG A 336 -18.67 -26.38 2.69
C ARG A 336 -18.29 -24.91 2.87
N LEU A 337 -18.17 -24.16 1.78
CA LEU A 337 -17.86 -22.72 1.80
C LEU A 337 -18.83 -21.93 2.68
N ILE A 338 -20.13 -22.18 2.56
CA ILE A 338 -21.16 -21.55 3.42
C ILE A 338 -20.87 -21.81 4.90
N GLY A 339 -20.48 -23.05 5.24
CA GLY A 339 -20.04 -23.39 6.60
C GLY A 339 -18.81 -22.60 7.04
N ARG A 340 -17.83 -22.40 6.15
CA ARG A 340 -16.62 -21.61 6.44
C ARG A 340 -16.96 -20.14 6.72
N ILE A 341 -17.77 -19.53 5.84
CA ILE A 341 -18.23 -18.14 6.01
C ILE A 341 -18.96 -17.98 7.35
N ALA A 342 -19.86 -18.90 7.71
CA ALA A 342 -20.60 -18.83 8.96
C ALA A 342 -19.69 -18.89 10.20
N ARG A 343 -18.62 -19.71 10.17
CA ARG A 343 -17.65 -19.79 11.27
C ARG A 343 -16.81 -18.52 11.39
N TYR A 344 -16.35 -17.95 10.28
CA TYR A 344 -15.68 -16.64 10.32
C TYR A 344 -16.60 -15.54 10.84
N GLU A 345 -17.84 -15.46 10.37
CA GLU A 345 -18.78 -14.46 10.90
C GLU A 345 -19.06 -14.66 12.40
N ALA A 346 -19.15 -15.91 12.87
CA ALA A 346 -19.29 -16.19 14.30
C ALA A 346 -18.06 -15.69 15.08
N ARG A 347 -16.85 -15.94 14.56
CA ARG A 347 -15.62 -15.41 15.16
C ARG A 347 -15.57 -13.88 15.13
N PHE A 348 -15.97 -13.26 14.03
CA PHE A 348 -16.00 -11.81 13.89
C PHE A 348 -16.95 -11.17 14.91
N ARG A 349 -18.10 -11.79 15.19
CA ARG A 349 -19.00 -11.33 16.27
C ARG A 349 -18.34 -11.46 17.63
N ALA A 350 -17.71 -12.60 17.91
CA ALA A 350 -17.00 -12.82 19.18
C ALA A 350 -15.90 -11.79 19.44
N ASP A 351 -15.19 -11.35 18.38
CA ASP A 351 -14.08 -10.39 18.48
C ASP A 351 -14.48 -8.93 18.25
N GLY A 352 -15.78 -8.65 18.05
CA GLY A 352 -16.36 -7.30 17.91
C GLY A 352 -16.20 -6.66 16.52
N LEU A 353 -15.82 -7.44 15.51
CA LEU A 353 -15.62 -6.99 14.12
C LEU A 353 -16.93 -6.95 13.31
N LEU A 354 -17.93 -7.74 13.73
CA LEU A 354 -19.26 -7.78 13.14
C LEU A 354 -20.32 -7.70 14.25
N GLU A 355 -21.34 -6.86 14.10
CA GLU A 355 -22.43 -6.77 15.09
C GLU A 355 -23.31 -8.03 15.10
N ASP A 356 -23.99 -8.26 16.23
CA ASP A 356 -24.97 -9.33 16.34
C ASP A 356 -26.11 -9.20 15.31
N GLY A 357 -26.51 -10.33 14.73
CA GLY A 357 -27.54 -10.38 13.69
C GLY A 357 -27.13 -9.80 12.33
N ARG A 358 -25.96 -9.16 12.21
CA ARG A 358 -25.41 -8.73 10.91
C ARG A 358 -24.71 -9.88 10.20
N PHE A 359 -24.61 -9.74 8.88
CA PHE A 359 -23.89 -10.66 8.01
C PHE A 359 -23.24 -9.92 6.85
N ILE A 360 -22.21 -10.52 6.26
CA ILE A 360 -21.48 -9.93 5.15
C ILE A 360 -22.25 -10.15 3.85
N ARG A 361 -22.52 -9.07 3.10
CA ARG A 361 -23.41 -9.10 1.92
C ARG A 361 -22.66 -9.39 0.62
N THR A 362 -21.38 -9.09 0.59
CA THR A 362 -20.46 -9.18 -0.56
C THR A 362 -19.03 -9.04 -0.03
N LEU A 363 -18.04 -9.54 -0.76
CA LEU A 363 -16.61 -9.47 -0.49
C LEU A 363 -15.85 -8.55 -1.44
N GLU A 364 -16.53 -7.78 -2.29
CA GLU A 364 -15.91 -6.86 -3.24
C GLU A 364 -14.94 -5.84 -2.58
N ALA A 365 -15.09 -5.58 -1.27
CA ALA A 365 -14.16 -4.75 -0.49
C ALA A 365 -12.73 -5.29 -0.54
N TRP A 366 -12.57 -6.61 -0.62
CA TRP A 366 -11.28 -7.28 -0.81
C TRP A 366 -10.55 -6.76 -2.06
N ASP A 367 -11.29 -6.54 -3.14
CA ASP A 367 -10.73 -5.99 -4.38
C ASP A 367 -10.54 -4.48 -4.26
N TYR A 368 -11.53 -3.74 -3.77
CA TYR A 368 -11.48 -2.27 -3.70
C TYR A 368 -10.38 -1.75 -2.77
N GLY A 369 -10.14 -2.41 -1.64
CA GLY A 369 -9.04 -2.07 -0.75
C GLY A 369 -7.68 -2.31 -1.39
N ARG A 370 -7.53 -3.42 -2.13
CA ARG A 370 -6.31 -3.73 -2.90
C ARG A 370 -6.15 -2.81 -4.12
N ALA A 371 -7.23 -2.38 -4.76
CA ALA A 371 -7.21 -1.42 -5.88
C ALA A 371 -6.57 -0.10 -5.47
N SER A 372 -6.89 0.39 -4.26
CA SER A 372 -6.28 1.61 -3.69
C SER A 372 -4.76 1.45 -3.48
N GLY A 373 -4.32 0.28 -3.02
CA GLY A 373 -2.89 -0.07 -2.95
C GLY A 373 -2.23 -0.19 -4.33
N MET A 374 -2.84 -0.95 -5.24
CA MET A 374 -2.36 -1.23 -6.60
C MET A 374 -2.17 0.05 -7.42
N ALA A 375 -3.06 1.03 -7.27
CA ALA A 375 -2.91 2.34 -7.89
C ALA A 375 -1.59 3.02 -7.47
N ARG A 376 -1.29 3.01 -6.16
CA ARG A 376 -0.07 3.61 -5.60
C ARG A 376 1.19 2.81 -5.95
N TRP A 377 1.12 1.49 -5.93
CA TRP A 377 2.26 0.63 -6.30
C TRP A 377 2.65 0.84 -7.78
N GLY A 378 1.67 1.00 -8.67
CA GLY A 378 1.93 1.35 -10.08
C GLY A 378 2.65 2.67 -10.27
N LEU A 379 2.28 3.71 -9.50
CA LEU A 379 2.98 5.00 -9.51
C LEU A 379 4.43 4.87 -9.06
N ALA A 380 4.67 4.16 -7.95
CA ALA A 380 6.00 3.97 -7.41
C ALA A 380 6.89 3.15 -8.35
N ALA A 381 6.31 2.17 -9.06
CA ALA A 381 6.96 1.35 -10.09
C ALA A 381 7.09 2.03 -11.47
N ARG A 382 6.58 3.26 -11.64
CA ARG A 382 6.53 4.03 -12.91
C ARG A 382 5.79 3.30 -14.04
N PHE A 383 4.75 2.55 -13.69
CA PHE A 383 3.79 1.97 -14.63
C PHE A 383 2.63 2.92 -14.96
N GLY A 384 2.29 3.80 -14.03
CA GLY A 384 1.27 4.83 -14.20
C GLY A 384 1.73 6.22 -13.77
N THR A 385 0.90 7.20 -14.06
CA THR A 385 1.07 8.60 -13.70
C THR A 385 0.34 8.94 -12.39
N LEU A 386 0.68 10.09 -11.80
CA LEU A 386 -0.02 10.59 -10.62
C LEU A 386 -1.52 10.83 -10.89
N ALA A 387 -1.86 11.32 -12.08
CA ALA A 387 -3.25 11.56 -12.48
C ALA A 387 -4.06 10.27 -12.61
N GLU A 388 -3.50 9.22 -13.22
CA GLU A 388 -4.15 7.90 -13.30
C GLU A 388 -4.33 7.29 -11.90
N THR A 389 -3.35 7.49 -11.02
CA THR A 389 -3.42 7.04 -9.62
C THR A 389 -4.55 7.73 -8.87
N GLU A 390 -4.69 9.05 -9.02
CA GLU A 390 -5.77 9.83 -8.43
C GLU A 390 -7.14 9.35 -8.93
N ALA A 391 -7.29 9.19 -10.24
CA ALA A 391 -8.52 8.72 -10.85
C ALA A 391 -8.92 7.31 -10.34
N ALA A 392 -7.95 6.40 -10.24
CA ALA A 392 -8.18 5.05 -9.74
C ALA A 392 -8.61 5.03 -8.25
N VAL A 393 -7.95 5.83 -7.41
CA VAL A 393 -8.31 5.98 -5.99
C VAL A 393 -9.72 6.58 -5.83
N VAL A 394 -10.07 7.59 -6.64
CA VAL A 394 -11.43 8.16 -6.63
C VAL A 394 -12.46 7.14 -7.09
N ARG A 395 -12.14 6.32 -8.10
CA ARG A 395 -13.02 5.22 -8.53
C ARG A 395 -13.20 4.18 -7.43
N ALA A 396 -12.13 3.79 -6.73
CA ALA A 396 -12.19 2.89 -5.58
C ALA A 396 -13.13 3.43 -4.48
N SER A 397 -13.06 4.73 -4.18
CA SER A 397 -14.01 5.40 -3.27
C SER A 397 -15.46 5.29 -3.76
N SER A 398 -15.68 5.51 -5.06
CA SER A 398 -17.02 5.46 -5.65
C SER A 398 -17.65 4.07 -5.55
N VAL A 399 -16.93 3.02 -6.00
CA VAL A 399 -17.44 1.63 -5.98
C VAL A 399 -17.58 1.08 -4.56
N ALA A 400 -16.69 1.47 -3.63
CA ALA A 400 -16.83 1.11 -2.22
C ALA A 400 -18.11 1.71 -1.61
N ARG A 401 -18.35 3.01 -1.80
CA ARG A 401 -19.55 3.69 -1.27
C ARG A 401 -20.86 3.20 -1.89
N ALA A 402 -20.83 2.68 -3.11
CA ALA A 402 -22.00 2.08 -3.76
C ALA A 402 -22.41 0.76 -3.10
N ASN A 403 -21.45 -0.02 -2.59
CA ASN A 403 -21.68 -1.38 -2.09
C ASN A 403 -21.78 -1.48 -0.56
N TYR A 404 -21.13 -0.59 0.19
CA TYR A 404 -21.04 -0.62 1.65
C TYR A 404 -21.62 0.65 2.29
N ARG A 405 -21.96 0.57 3.58
CA ARG A 405 -22.67 1.63 4.32
C ARG A 405 -21.84 2.28 5.43
N SER A 406 -20.74 1.65 5.84
CA SER A 406 -19.82 2.17 6.84
C SER A 406 -18.42 1.55 6.68
N TRP A 407 -17.45 2.13 7.39
CA TRP A 407 -16.07 1.60 7.42
C TRP A 407 -16.00 0.22 8.07
N GLU A 408 -16.81 -0.05 9.09
CA GLU A 408 -16.89 -1.34 9.77
C GLU A 408 -17.43 -2.42 8.83
N GLU A 409 -18.47 -2.11 8.06
CA GLU A 409 -19.02 -3.06 7.08
C GLU A 409 -18.00 -3.36 5.97
N PHE A 410 -17.32 -2.33 5.46
CA PHE A 410 -16.25 -2.48 4.48
C PHE A 410 -15.09 -3.31 5.04
N SER A 411 -14.68 -3.05 6.29
CA SER A 411 -13.62 -3.77 6.97
C SER A 411 -13.96 -5.24 7.16
N ALA A 412 -15.19 -5.57 7.59
CA ALA A 412 -15.61 -6.95 7.78
C ALA A 412 -15.58 -7.74 6.48
N ALA A 413 -16.07 -7.15 5.39
CA ALA A 413 -16.03 -7.75 4.06
C ALA A 413 -14.60 -7.95 3.54
N TYR A 414 -13.73 -6.95 3.70
CA TYR A 414 -12.32 -7.05 3.32
C TYR A 414 -11.63 -8.21 4.06
N ILE A 415 -11.81 -8.28 5.38
CA ILE A 415 -11.13 -9.26 6.24
C ILE A 415 -11.65 -10.67 5.96
N LEU A 416 -12.96 -10.87 5.73
CA LEU A 416 -13.47 -12.17 5.32
C LEU A 416 -12.89 -12.59 3.96
N GLY A 417 -12.80 -11.68 2.99
CA GLY A 417 -12.18 -11.95 1.69
C GLY A 417 -10.73 -12.42 1.84
N ARG A 418 -9.96 -11.74 2.69
CA ARG A 418 -8.59 -12.11 3.05
C ARG A 418 -8.50 -13.51 3.68
N CYS A 419 -9.31 -13.77 4.71
CA CYS A 419 -9.30 -15.04 5.42
C CYS A 419 -9.74 -16.23 4.55
N LEU A 420 -10.71 -16.03 3.65
CA LEU A 420 -11.10 -17.07 2.70
C LEU A 420 -10.01 -17.38 1.68
N HIS A 421 -9.16 -16.40 1.38
CA HIS A 421 -8.04 -16.56 0.46
C HIS A 421 -6.85 -17.27 1.12
N PHE A 422 -6.47 -16.91 2.35
CA PHE A 422 -5.18 -17.32 2.92
C PHE A 422 -5.24 -18.13 4.22
N ASP A 423 -6.28 -17.96 5.04
CA ASP A 423 -6.24 -18.42 6.44
C ASP A 423 -6.70 -19.86 6.63
N GLU A 424 -7.41 -20.45 5.66
CA GLU A 424 -7.92 -21.84 5.74
C GLU A 424 -8.71 -22.21 7.03
N GLU A 425 -9.20 -21.22 7.77
CA GLU A 425 -9.89 -21.33 9.08
C GLU A 425 -8.99 -21.69 10.26
N GLU A 426 -7.68 -21.44 10.14
CA GLU A 426 -6.74 -21.57 11.26
C GLU A 426 -6.93 -20.45 12.30
N PHE A 427 -7.49 -19.30 11.90
CA PHE A 427 -7.56 -18.09 12.71
C PHE A 427 -6.18 -17.64 13.22
N GLY A 428 -5.16 -17.85 12.39
CA GLY A 428 -3.77 -17.56 12.73
C GLY A 428 -3.38 -16.12 12.46
N ASP A 429 -2.09 -15.90 12.16
CA ASP A 429 -1.52 -14.56 11.95
C ASP A 429 -2.28 -13.72 10.91
N TRP A 430 -2.86 -14.34 9.88
CA TRP A 430 -3.67 -13.64 8.89
C TRP A 430 -4.90 -12.97 9.48
N TYR A 431 -5.63 -13.69 10.33
CA TYR A 431 -6.80 -13.17 11.01
C TYR A 431 -6.40 -12.18 12.11
N GLU A 432 -5.43 -12.53 12.95
CA GLU A 432 -5.00 -11.71 14.08
C GLU A 432 -4.47 -10.34 13.63
N ASN A 433 -3.63 -10.30 12.59
CA ASN A 433 -3.12 -9.06 12.02
C ASN A 433 -4.23 -8.19 11.41
N ALA A 434 -5.17 -8.82 10.71
CA ALA A 434 -6.31 -8.12 10.12
C ALA A 434 -7.23 -7.52 11.20
N LEU A 435 -7.49 -8.26 12.28
CA LEU A 435 -8.24 -7.79 13.44
C LEU A 435 -7.52 -6.64 14.16
N ALA A 436 -6.19 -6.73 14.32
CA ALA A 436 -5.39 -5.65 14.89
C ALA A 436 -5.49 -4.37 14.04
N CYS A 437 -5.38 -4.49 12.71
CA CYS A 437 -5.54 -3.36 11.80
C CYS A 437 -6.94 -2.75 11.87
N HIS A 438 -7.99 -3.59 11.92
CA HIS A 438 -9.37 -3.13 12.11
C HIS A 438 -9.50 -2.30 13.39
N ARG A 439 -9.01 -2.83 14.53
CA ARG A 439 -9.07 -2.13 15.82
C ARG A 439 -8.32 -0.80 15.78
N ILE A 440 -7.13 -0.75 15.20
CA ILE A 440 -6.39 0.51 15.03
C ILE A 440 -7.25 1.50 14.25
N LEU A 441 -7.83 1.08 13.12
CA LEU A 441 -8.59 1.98 12.27
C LEU A 441 -9.94 2.40 12.86
N THR A 442 -10.58 1.60 13.71
CA THR A 442 -11.86 1.97 14.34
C THR A 442 -11.72 2.65 15.69
N THR A 443 -10.52 2.71 16.29
CA THR A 443 -10.33 3.27 17.64
C THR A 443 -9.27 4.35 17.76
N ASP A 444 -8.26 4.38 16.88
CA ASP A 444 -7.21 5.42 16.94
C ASP A 444 -7.80 6.78 16.53
N PRO A 445 -7.70 7.84 17.37
CA PRO A 445 -8.25 9.16 17.07
C PRO A 445 -7.70 9.81 15.79
N ALA A 446 -6.51 9.41 15.32
CA ALA A 446 -5.91 9.90 14.08
C ALA A 446 -6.34 9.07 12.84
N SER A 447 -7.15 8.03 13.04
CA SER A 447 -7.56 7.12 11.97
C SER A 447 -8.36 7.82 10.87
N PRO A 448 -8.13 7.48 9.59
CA PRO A 448 -8.99 7.95 8.52
C PRO A 448 -10.45 7.52 8.71
N TRP A 449 -10.74 6.37 9.31
CA TRP A 449 -12.11 5.87 9.43
C TRP A 449 -12.94 6.60 10.48
N LEU A 450 -12.29 7.30 11.42
CA LEU A 450 -12.96 8.20 12.37
C LEU A 450 -13.06 9.64 11.87
N ASN A 451 -12.15 10.06 10.97
CA ASN A 451 -12.03 11.44 10.53
C ASN A 451 -12.54 11.71 9.10
N ILE A 452 -12.77 10.66 8.30
CA ILE A 452 -13.34 10.74 6.96
C ILE A 452 -14.72 10.08 7.01
N PRO A 453 -15.81 10.85 6.77
CA PRO A 453 -17.14 10.28 6.77
C PRO A 453 -17.28 9.29 5.61
N TRP A 454 -18.06 8.22 5.84
CA TRP A 454 -18.37 7.26 4.79
C TRP A 454 -19.22 7.87 3.66
N LYS A 455 -20.13 8.80 3.99
CA LYS A 455 -21.01 9.49 3.04
C LYS A 455 -20.61 10.93 2.84
#